data_AF-A0AAW7Z7H5-F1
#
_entry.id   AF-A0AAW7Z7H5-F1
#
_cell.length_a   1.000
_cell.length_b   1.000
_cell.length_c   1.000
_cell.angle_alpha   90.00
_cell.angle_beta   90.00
_cell.angle_gamma   90.00
#
_symmetry.space_group_name_H-M   'P 1'
#
loop_
_entity.id
_entity.type
_entity.pdbx_description
1 polymer ?
#
loop_
_entity_poly.entity_id
_entity_poly.type
_entity_poly.pdbx_seq_one_letter_code
_entity_poly.pdbx_strand_id
1 'polypeptide(L)'
;MKNKFILLILCGLLVVFAPAKVFGEIKNNNCYNCTIDSNLTDFDNGKYWIQKITYKNGETTTINPVDKFSFIMKNNNFIPNVDIQNEYGYSLAPVRIIVEELGGQVEWDEQKNTASIEYKNNKIKMSTGDKNAVINDRVVVLPIAVQMIDDRMNAPLRALAEIFRADISYNIDIMPFGNPLISIDTRTKKVTKEEAVKLASDAMERAYKTFLKNNRYVDGSDTSNIVLNEIRQKIDDIEYKDELAGYWILKGPYEILVDKSTGDLLFKYGTNGNGGSGSYAEGICSVNVNDLDVFVAGYFAG
;
A
#
# COMPACT_ATOMS: atom_id res chain seq x y z
N MET A 1 -49.73 27.79 -50.62
CA MET A 1 -48.44 27.08 -50.51
C MET A 1 -47.45 27.93 -49.73
N LYS A 2 -47.15 27.56 -48.49
CA LYS A 2 -45.88 27.83 -47.77
C LYS A 2 -45.96 27.09 -46.43
N ASN A 3 -45.32 25.93 -46.38
CA ASN A 3 -45.19 25.08 -45.20
C ASN A 3 -44.35 25.76 -44.13
N LYS A 4 -44.86 25.80 -42.90
CA LYS A 4 -44.05 26.08 -41.70
C LYS A 4 -43.44 24.76 -41.24
N PHE A 5 -42.12 24.63 -41.37
CA PHE A 5 -41.36 23.57 -40.71
C PHE A 5 -41.18 23.93 -39.23
N ILE A 6 -41.72 23.10 -38.35
CA ILE A 6 -41.43 23.12 -36.92
C ILE A 6 -40.11 22.36 -36.74
N LEU A 7 -39.07 23.07 -36.30
CA LEU A 7 -37.79 22.48 -35.93
C LEU A 7 -37.86 22.06 -34.45
N LEU A 8 -38.07 20.76 -34.19
CA LEU A 8 -37.85 20.17 -32.88
C LEU A 8 -36.35 20.12 -32.61
N ILE A 9 -35.86 20.91 -31.66
CA ILE A 9 -34.51 20.77 -31.11
C ILE A 9 -34.56 19.60 -30.11
N LEU A 10 -34.13 18.42 -30.56
CA LEU A 10 -33.81 17.31 -29.67
C LEU A 10 -32.48 17.65 -28.96
N CYS A 11 -32.55 18.13 -27.72
CA CYS A 11 -31.38 18.17 -26.84
C CYS A 11 -31.03 16.73 -26.44
N GLY A 12 -30.21 16.08 -27.24
CA GLY A 12 -29.54 14.85 -26.84
C GLY A 12 -28.53 15.18 -25.75
N LEU A 13 -28.84 14.81 -24.49
CA LEU A 13 -27.83 14.71 -23.44
C LEU A 13 -26.78 13.69 -23.91
N LEU A 14 -25.64 14.19 -24.40
CA LEU A 14 -24.41 13.43 -24.50
C LEU A 14 -23.94 13.17 -23.07
N VAL A 15 -24.42 12.07 -22.49
CA VAL A 15 -23.76 11.45 -21.34
C VAL A 15 -22.39 11.00 -21.87
N VAL A 16 -21.37 11.82 -21.63
CA VAL A 16 -19.99 11.39 -21.76
C VAL A 16 -19.80 10.35 -20.67
N PHE A 17 -20.03 9.08 -21.00
CA PHE A 17 -19.48 7.98 -20.25
C PHE A 17 -17.97 8.13 -20.36
N ALA A 18 -17.36 8.80 -19.38
CA ALA A 18 -15.97 8.54 -19.08
C ALA A 18 -15.86 7.02 -18.94
N PRO A 19 -14.94 6.35 -19.67
CA PRO A 19 -14.82 4.92 -19.54
C PRO A 19 -14.56 4.65 -18.07
N ALA A 20 -15.51 3.97 -17.41
CA ALA A 20 -15.23 3.32 -16.14
C ALA A 20 -13.93 2.58 -16.40
N LYS A 21 -12.86 2.93 -15.68
CA LYS A 21 -11.67 2.09 -15.66
C LYS A 21 -12.21 0.71 -15.32
N VAL A 22 -12.24 -0.16 -16.31
CA VAL A 22 -12.39 -1.59 -16.09
C VAL A 22 -11.15 -1.90 -15.28
N PHE A 23 -11.29 -1.90 -13.95
CA PHE A 23 -10.29 -2.42 -13.05
C PHE A 23 -10.20 -3.91 -13.39
N GLY A 24 -9.40 -4.21 -14.42
CA GLY A 24 -8.91 -5.54 -14.63
C GLY A 24 -8.23 -5.92 -13.33
N GLU A 25 -8.81 -6.88 -12.61
CA GLU A 25 -8.29 -7.39 -11.35
C GLU A 25 -6.84 -7.82 -11.56
N ILE A 26 -5.91 -6.96 -11.19
CA ILE A 26 -4.54 -7.38 -11.01
C ILE A 26 -4.56 -8.21 -9.74
N LYS A 27 -4.45 -9.53 -9.93
CA LYS A 27 -4.20 -10.52 -8.88
C LYS A 27 -2.94 -10.10 -8.11
N ASN A 28 -3.16 -9.40 -7.01
CA ASN A 28 -2.18 -9.12 -5.97
C ASN A 28 -1.09 -8.08 -6.32
N ASN A 29 -1.32 -6.81 -5.96
CA ASN A 29 -0.39 -5.67 -5.98
C ASN A 29 0.32 -5.46 -4.61
N ASN A 30 0.85 -6.51 -4.01
CA ASN A 30 1.44 -6.49 -2.65
C ASN A 30 2.96 -6.31 -2.60
N CYS A 31 3.61 -6.14 -3.75
CA CYS A 31 5.06 -6.01 -3.87
C CYS A 31 5.41 -4.66 -4.50
N TYR A 32 6.56 -4.11 -4.15
CA TYR A 32 7.13 -2.95 -4.81
C TYR A 32 8.65 -3.07 -4.88
N ASN A 33 9.25 -2.34 -5.82
CA ASN A 33 10.68 -2.07 -5.85
C ASN A 33 10.90 -0.55 -5.92
N CYS A 34 11.78 -0.03 -5.08
CA CYS A 34 12.19 1.35 -5.02
C CYS A 34 13.59 1.49 -5.61
N THR A 35 13.70 2.30 -6.65
CA THR A 35 14.98 2.63 -7.30
C THR A 35 15.08 4.13 -7.52
N ILE A 36 16.26 4.61 -7.88
CA ILE A 36 16.43 5.99 -8.35
C ILE A 36 15.69 6.17 -9.68
N ASP A 37 14.97 7.28 -9.83
CA ASP A 37 14.41 7.74 -11.10
C ASP A 37 15.48 8.53 -11.86
N SER A 38 16.16 7.89 -12.80
CA SER A 38 17.22 8.53 -13.58
C SER A 38 16.73 9.65 -14.51
N ASN A 39 15.44 9.69 -14.83
CA ASN A 39 14.89 10.69 -15.75
C ASN A 39 14.53 12.00 -15.03
N LEU A 40 14.19 11.91 -13.74
CA LEU A 40 13.80 13.06 -12.92
C LEU A 40 14.92 13.53 -11.98
N THR A 41 15.96 12.71 -11.79
CA THR A 41 17.09 13.07 -10.94
C THR A 41 18.10 13.93 -11.71
N ASP A 42 18.36 15.13 -11.21
CA ASP A 42 19.53 15.92 -11.58
C ASP A 42 20.73 15.41 -10.77
N PHE A 43 21.60 14.61 -11.39
CA PHE A 43 22.76 14.03 -10.73
C PHE A 43 23.90 15.02 -10.54
N ASP A 44 23.96 16.08 -11.35
CA ASP A 44 25.07 17.03 -11.36
C ASP A 44 24.85 18.14 -10.33
N ASN A 45 23.62 18.64 -10.24
CA ASN A 45 23.27 19.80 -9.41
C ASN A 45 22.16 19.51 -8.39
N GLY A 46 21.47 18.37 -8.50
CA GLY A 46 20.37 18.01 -7.62
C GLY A 46 20.85 17.66 -6.22
N LYS A 47 20.24 18.29 -5.21
CA LYS A 47 20.55 18.02 -3.79
C LYS A 47 20.12 16.60 -3.35
N TYR A 48 19.09 16.05 -4.00
CA TYR A 48 18.52 14.76 -3.67
C TYR A 48 18.15 14.00 -4.93
N TRP A 49 18.29 12.67 -4.88
CA TRP A 49 17.90 11.81 -5.98
C TRP A 49 16.44 11.39 -5.84
N ILE A 50 15.68 11.60 -6.91
CA ILE A 50 14.28 11.27 -6.98
C ILE A 50 14.13 9.75 -7.05
N GLN A 51 13.16 9.21 -6.34
CA GLN A 51 12.95 7.78 -6.23
C GLN A 51 11.67 7.38 -6.95
N LYS A 52 11.71 6.22 -7.58
CA LYS A 52 10.61 5.59 -8.28
C LYS A 52 10.24 4.30 -7.59
N ILE A 53 9.05 4.27 -7.01
CA ILE A 53 8.39 3.07 -6.54
C ILE A 53 7.69 2.45 -7.75
N THR A 54 8.02 1.20 -8.07
CA THR A 54 7.34 0.41 -9.08
C THR A 54 6.61 -0.73 -8.39
N TYR A 55 5.29 -0.74 -8.49
CA TYR A 55 4.47 -1.78 -7.88
C TYR A 55 4.34 -2.99 -8.82
N LYS A 56 3.92 -4.13 -8.27
CA LYS A 56 3.75 -5.38 -9.04
C LYS A 56 2.79 -5.26 -10.21
N ASN A 57 1.81 -4.38 -10.10
CA ASN A 57 0.85 -4.09 -11.16
C ASN A 57 1.41 -3.20 -12.29
N GLY A 58 2.66 -2.74 -12.18
CA GLY A 58 3.34 -1.90 -13.16
C GLY A 58 3.08 -0.40 -12.99
N GLU A 59 2.14 0.01 -12.13
CA GLU A 59 2.00 1.42 -11.76
C GLU A 59 3.22 1.89 -10.98
N THR A 60 3.40 3.21 -10.94
CA THR A 60 4.55 3.83 -10.30
C THR A 60 4.14 5.02 -9.44
N THR A 61 4.87 5.24 -8.35
CA THR A 61 4.81 6.45 -7.53
C THR A 61 6.21 7.05 -7.47
N THR A 62 6.31 8.35 -7.74
CA THR A 62 7.56 9.09 -7.59
C THR A 62 7.58 9.77 -6.24
N ILE A 63 8.69 9.64 -5.51
CA ILE A 63 8.88 10.30 -4.21
C ILE A 63 10.21 11.06 -4.18
N ASN A 64 10.21 12.16 -3.45
CA ASN A 64 11.42 12.88 -3.07
C ASN A 64 11.83 12.40 -1.67
N PRO A 65 13.10 12.02 -1.40
CA PRO A 65 13.50 11.52 -0.08
C PRO A 65 13.33 12.53 1.07
N VAL A 66 13.17 13.84 0.79
CA VAL A 66 12.89 14.84 1.84
C VAL A 66 11.41 15.07 2.11
N ASP A 67 10.55 14.88 1.10
CA ASP A 67 9.13 15.15 1.24
C ASP A 67 8.44 13.85 1.66
N LYS A 68 7.70 13.91 2.78
CA LYS A 68 6.99 12.73 3.25
C LYS A 68 5.80 12.43 2.36
N PHE A 69 5.79 11.25 1.77
CA PHE A 69 4.69 10.70 1.00
C PHE A 69 4.02 9.61 1.83
N SER A 70 2.71 9.72 2.06
CA SER A 70 1.95 8.71 2.79
C SER A 70 1.43 7.64 1.83
N PHE A 71 1.88 6.41 2.02
CA PHE A 71 1.43 5.25 1.27
C PHE A 71 0.20 4.61 1.92
N ILE A 72 -0.61 3.93 1.12
CA ILE A 72 -1.76 3.17 1.61
C ILE A 72 -1.87 1.81 0.95
N MET A 73 -2.28 0.83 1.76
CA MET A 73 -2.67 -0.49 1.31
C MET A 73 -4.12 -0.79 1.69
N LYS A 74 -4.81 -1.54 0.83
CA LYS A 74 -6.08 -2.19 1.14
C LYS A 74 -5.96 -3.69 0.92
N ASN A 75 -6.29 -4.48 1.94
CA ASN A 75 -6.19 -5.94 1.91
C ASN A 75 -4.83 -6.39 1.36
N ASN A 76 -3.75 -5.83 1.90
CA ASN A 76 -2.35 -6.08 1.50
C ASN A 76 -1.94 -5.66 0.08
N ASN A 77 -2.81 -4.98 -0.68
CA ASN A 77 -2.51 -4.44 -1.99
C ASN A 77 -2.22 -2.94 -1.87
N PHE A 78 -1.12 -2.47 -2.46
CA PHE A 78 -0.84 -1.05 -2.56
C PHE A 78 -1.86 -0.35 -3.47
N ILE A 79 -2.28 0.85 -3.06
CA ILE A 79 -3.06 1.77 -3.88
C ILE A 79 -2.12 2.94 -4.24
N PRO A 80 -1.57 2.98 -5.46
CA PRO A 80 -0.62 4.01 -5.86
C PRO A 80 -1.24 5.42 -5.89
N ASN A 81 -0.42 6.43 -5.60
CA ASN A 81 -0.74 7.84 -5.86
C ASN A 81 -2.03 8.35 -5.17
N VAL A 82 -2.37 7.79 -4.01
CA VAL A 82 -3.42 8.35 -3.16
C VAL A 82 -2.86 9.55 -2.42
N ASP A 83 -3.52 10.69 -2.61
CA ASP A 83 -3.14 11.94 -1.97
C ASP A 83 -3.71 12.00 -0.55
N ILE A 84 -2.88 11.66 0.43
CA ILE A 84 -3.27 11.61 1.85
C ILE A 84 -2.70 12.83 2.56
N GLN A 85 -3.61 13.66 3.07
CA GLN A 85 -3.28 14.89 3.76
C GLN A 85 -3.18 14.62 5.26
N ASN A 86 -2.16 15.16 5.91
CA ASN A 86 -2.01 15.03 7.35
C ASN A 86 -2.33 16.37 8.02
N GLU A 87 -3.49 16.44 8.66
CA GLU A 87 -3.99 17.66 9.29
C GLU A 87 -4.24 17.44 10.78
N TYR A 88 -3.56 18.23 11.62
CA TYR A 88 -3.69 18.16 13.08
C TYR A 88 -3.52 16.74 13.65
N GLY A 89 -2.68 15.92 13.03
CA GLY A 89 -2.44 14.52 13.40
C GLY A 89 -3.45 13.51 12.84
N TYR A 90 -4.38 13.93 11.98
CA TYR A 90 -5.32 13.06 11.29
C TYR A 90 -4.97 12.92 9.82
N SER A 91 -4.88 11.68 9.34
CA SER A 91 -4.78 11.41 7.91
C SER A 91 -6.15 11.51 7.26
N LEU A 92 -6.30 12.49 6.36
CA LEU A 92 -7.45 12.70 5.50
C LEU A 92 -7.17 12.04 4.15
N ALA A 93 -8.15 11.32 3.63
CA ALA A 93 -8.04 10.69 2.32
C ALA A 93 -9.26 11.00 1.45
N PRO A 94 -9.12 10.99 0.11
CA PRO A 94 -10.22 11.20 -0.81
C PRO A 94 -11.29 10.13 -0.61
N VAL A 95 -12.47 10.55 -0.18
CA VAL A 95 -13.60 9.67 0.18
C VAL A 95 -13.92 8.72 -0.97
N ARG A 96 -14.02 9.25 -2.19
CA ARG A 96 -14.33 8.45 -3.39
C ARG A 96 -13.35 7.30 -3.60
N ILE A 97 -12.04 7.58 -3.54
CA ILE A 97 -11.00 6.57 -3.77
C ILE A 97 -11.14 5.44 -2.74
N ILE A 98 -11.20 5.79 -1.45
CA ILE A 98 -11.25 4.79 -0.37
C ILE A 98 -12.54 3.96 -0.45
N VAL A 99 -13.68 4.61 -0.71
CA VAL A 99 -14.98 3.94 -0.80
C VAL A 99 -15.01 2.96 -1.98
N GLU A 100 -14.59 3.41 -3.17
CA GLU A 100 -14.60 2.58 -4.38
C GLU A 100 -13.63 1.40 -4.24
N GLU A 101 -12.45 1.61 -3.66
CA GLU A 101 -11.48 0.54 -3.34
C GLU A 101 -12.05 -0.52 -2.39
N LEU A 102 -12.93 -0.11 -1.48
CA LEU A 102 -13.64 -1.03 -0.58
C LEU A 102 -14.85 -1.70 -1.24
N GLY A 103 -15.28 -1.24 -2.41
CA GLY A 103 -16.42 -1.76 -3.17
C GLY A 103 -17.74 -1.03 -2.90
N GLY A 104 -17.68 0.20 -2.38
CA GLY A 104 -18.83 1.09 -2.25
C GLY A 104 -19.00 2.01 -3.46
N GLN A 105 -20.03 2.85 -3.39
CA GLN A 105 -20.37 3.85 -4.40
C GLN A 105 -20.50 5.23 -3.75
N VAL A 106 -20.13 6.28 -4.49
CA VAL A 106 -20.24 7.67 -4.02
C VAL A 106 -20.96 8.53 -5.05
N GLU A 107 -22.08 9.11 -4.65
CA GLU A 107 -22.81 10.14 -5.37
C GLU A 107 -22.55 11.51 -4.74
N TRP A 108 -22.34 12.53 -5.58
CA TRP A 108 -22.09 13.89 -5.14
C TRP A 108 -23.30 14.78 -5.44
N ASP A 109 -23.82 15.47 -4.42
CA ASP A 109 -24.81 16.54 -4.55
C ASP A 109 -24.10 17.89 -4.41
N GLU A 110 -23.82 18.52 -5.55
CA GLU A 110 -23.11 19.81 -5.62
C GLU A 110 -23.90 20.94 -4.97
N GLN A 111 -25.24 20.94 -5.09
CA GLN A 111 -26.08 21.99 -4.51
C GLN A 111 -26.03 21.96 -2.98
N LYS A 112 -25.90 20.76 -2.40
CA LYS A 112 -25.84 20.56 -0.95
C LYS A 112 -24.42 20.37 -0.42
N ASN A 113 -23.40 20.42 -1.27
CA ASN A 113 -22.02 20.05 -0.92
C ASN A 113 -21.94 18.75 -0.10
N THR A 114 -22.68 17.73 -0.53
CA THR A 114 -22.87 16.49 0.24
C THR A 114 -22.57 15.27 -0.60
N ALA A 115 -21.73 14.38 -0.08
CA ALA A 115 -21.53 13.05 -0.62
C ALA A 115 -22.52 12.08 0.03
N SER A 116 -23.22 11.32 -0.82
CA SER A 116 -24.00 10.15 -0.43
C SER A 116 -23.22 8.89 -0.80
N ILE A 117 -22.94 8.06 0.19
CA ILE A 117 -22.10 6.87 0.05
C ILE A 117 -22.98 5.65 0.33
N GLU A 118 -22.94 4.68 -0.58
CA GLU A 118 -23.55 3.37 -0.38
C GLU A 118 -22.46 2.31 -0.27
N TYR A 119 -22.49 1.53 0.81
CA TYR A 119 -21.56 0.43 1.02
C TYR A 119 -22.26 -0.73 1.70
N LYS A 120 -22.40 -1.87 1.01
CA LYS A 120 -23.17 -3.03 1.49
C LYS A 120 -24.59 -2.57 1.90
N ASN A 121 -24.90 -2.64 3.20
CA ASN A 121 -26.19 -2.23 3.76
C ASN A 121 -26.13 -0.87 4.48
N ASN A 122 -25.03 -0.12 4.35
CA ASN A 122 -24.83 1.17 4.98
C ASN A 122 -25.07 2.31 4.00
N LYS A 123 -25.82 3.31 4.44
CA LYS A 123 -25.96 4.62 3.78
C LYS A 123 -25.26 5.67 4.63
N ILE A 124 -24.27 6.33 4.06
CA ILE A 124 -23.52 7.39 4.73
C ILE A 124 -23.73 8.71 4.00
N LYS A 125 -23.93 9.80 4.73
CA LYS A 125 -23.92 11.16 4.20
C LYS A 125 -22.85 11.98 4.90
N MET A 126 -22.09 12.71 4.11
CA MET A 126 -21.00 13.57 4.57
C MET A 126 -21.07 14.90 3.84
N SER A 127 -21.02 16.00 4.57
CA SER A 127 -21.09 17.34 3.99
C SER A 127 -19.78 18.09 4.22
N THR A 128 -19.35 18.84 3.22
CA THR A 128 -18.12 19.65 3.32
C THR A 128 -18.22 20.66 4.45
N GLY A 129 -17.18 20.77 5.27
CA GLY A 129 -17.11 21.65 6.43
C GLY A 129 -17.83 21.13 7.66
N ASP A 130 -18.57 20.01 7.55
CA ASP A 130 -19.25 19.40 8.69
C ASP A 130 -18.39 18.33 9.36
N LYS A 131 -18.48 18.25 10.68
CA LYS A 131 -17.93 17.16 11.49
C LYS A 131 -18.94 16.04 11.67
N ASN A 132 -20.21 16.26 11.36
CA ASN A 132 -21.25 15.26 11.52
C ASN A 132 -21.39 14.46 10.23
N ALA A 133 -21.02 13.18 10.28
CA ALA A 133 -21.43 12.20 9.28
C ALA A 133 -22.75 11.56 9.72
N VAL A 134 -23.63 11.24 8.78
CA VAL A 134 -24.87 10.50 9.08
C VAL A 134 -24.73 9.09 8.52
N ILE A 135 -24.75 8.07 9.37
CA ILE A 135 -24.64 6.65 9.01
C ILE A 135 -25.93 5.96 9.41
N ASN A 136 -26.70 5.44 8.46
CA ASN A 136 -27.99 4.77 8.70
C ASN A 136 -28.88 5.59 9.66
N ASP A 137 -29.05 6.88 9.32
CA ASP A 137 -29.84 7.87 10.07
C ASP A 137 -29.31 8.24 11.47
N ARG A 138 -28.09 7.81 11.83
CA ARG A 138 -27.42 8.17 13.08
C ARG A 138 -26.27 9.13 12.83
N VAL A 139 -26.18 10.18 13.65
CA VAL A 139 -25.07 11.12 13.61
C VAL A 139 -23.83 10.51 14.27
N VAL A 140 -22.70 10.58 13.57
CA VAL A 140 -21.36 10.26 14.08
C VAL A 140 -20.48 11.49 13.93
N VAL A 141 -19.83 11.87 15.03
CA VAL A 141 -18.96 13.05 15.08
C VAL A 141 -17.54 12.65 14.69
N LEU A 142 -17.06 13.23 13.60
CA LEU A 142 -15.69 13.10 13.10
C LEU A 142 -14.73 13.96 13.93
N PRO A 143 -13.47 13.53 14.10
CA PRO A 143 -12.48 14.31 14.84
C PRO A 143 -12.17 15.67 14.17
N ILE A 144 -12.15 15.68 12.85
CA ILE A 144 -11.96 16.85 11.99
C ILE A 144 -13.03 16.86 10.91
N ALA A 145 -13.42 18.05 10.48
CA ALA A 145 -14.46 18.24 9.48
C ALA A 145 -14.03 17.65 8.13
N VAL A 146 -15.02 17.26 7.34
CA VAL A 146 -14.81 16.85 5.95
C VAL A 146 -14.35 18.07 5.14
N GLN A 147 -13.38 17.90 4.26
CA GLN A 147 -12.74 19.01 3.54
C GLN A 147 -12.80 18.82 2.04
N MET A 148 -12.79 19.92 1.29
CA MET A 148 -12.54 19.90 -0.15
C MET A 148 -11.10 20.31 -0.39
N ILE A 149 -10.30 19.38 -0.92
CA ILE A 149 -8.88 19.58 -1.25
C ILE A 149 -8.70 19.10 -2.68
N ASP A 150 -8.22 19.99 -3.56
CA ASP A 150 -8.08 19.76 -5.00
C ASP A 150 -9.31 19.10 -5.63
N ASP A 151 -10.48 19.72 -5.42
CA ASP A 151 -11.79 19.27 -5.91
C ASP A 151 -12.20 17.85 -5.47
N ARG A 152 -11.57 17.32 -4.42
CA ARG A 152 -11.91 16.03 -3.81
C ARG A 152 -12.36 16.21 -2.38
N MET A 153 -13.48 15.56 -2.06
CA MET A 153 -13.94 15.44 -0.69
C MET A 153 -13.01 14.50 0.08
N ASN A 154 -12.40 15.01 1.14
CA ASN A 154 -11.44 14.35 2.01
C ASN A 154 -12.02 14.19 3.41
N ALA A 155 -11.88 13.00 3.98
CA ALA A 155 -12.38 12.69 5.31
C ALA A 155 -11.37 11.89 6.13
N PRO A 156 -11.48 11.90 7.47
CA PRO A 156 -10.59 11.14 8.34
C PRO A 156 -10.61 9.66 7.98
N LEU A 157 -9.45 9.12 7.60
CA LEU A 157 -9.34 7.76 7.09
C LEU A 157 -9.75 6.72 8.14
N ARG A 158 -9.47 6.98 9.42
CA ARG A 158 -9.92 6.13 10.53
C ARG A 158 -11.44 6.07 10.64
N ALA A 159 -12.13 7.20 10.47
CA ALA A 159 -13.58 7.23 10.50
C ALA A 159 -14.16 6.44 9.31
N LEU A 160 -13.56 6.58 8.11
CA LEU A 160 -13.92 5.74 6.96
C LEU A 160 -13.70 4.25 7.27
N ALA A 161 -12.55 3.87 7.83
CA ALA A 161 -12.27 2.48 8.20
C ALA A 161 -13.28 1.92 9.21
N GLU A 162 -13.64 2.68 10.24
CA GLU A 162 -14.66 2.30 11.24
C GLU A 162 -16.04 2.09 10.60
N ILE A 163 -16.47 3.00 9.72
CA ILE A 163 -17.73 2.91 8.96
C ILE A 163 -17.78 1.60 8.17
N PHE A 164 -16.66 1.22 7.57
CA PHE A 164 -16.55 0.02 6.73
C PHE A 164 -16.17 -1.24 7.51
N ARG A 165 -16.02 -1.14 8.84
CA ARG A 165 -15.57 -2.22 9.73
C ARG A 165 -14.25 -2.84 9.25
N ALA A 166 -13.33 -1.98 8.85
CA ALA A 166 -11.99 -2.35 8.46
C ALA A 166 -11.02 -2.13 9.62
N ASP A 167 -10.06 -3.03 9.76
CA ASP A 167 -8.89 -2.79 10.60
C ASP A 167 -8.02 -1.73 9.95
N ILE A 168 -7.41 -0.85 10.76
CA ILE A 168 -6.49 0.19 10.28
C ILE A 168 -5.25 0.28 11.17
N SER A 169 -4.07 0.29 10.56
CA SER A 169 -2.79 0.47 11.23
C SER A 169 -1.91 1.47 10.49
N TYR A 170 -0.93 2.02 11.21
CA TYR A 170 0.02 3.01 10.72
C TYR A 170 1.42 2.54 11.06
N ASN A 171 2.35 2.63 10.11
CA ASN A 171 3.73 2.19 10.28
C ASN A 171 4.67 3.10 9.48
N ILE A 172 5.93 3.23 9.91
CA ILE A 172 6.96 4.04 9.22
C ILE A 172 8.21 3.22 8.85
N ASP A 173 8.21 1.93 9.16
CA ASP A 173 9.35 1.03 8.95
C ASP A 173 9.28 0.27 7.62
N ILE A 174 8.07 0.10 7.07
CA ILE A 174 7.85 -0.71 5.87
C ILE A 174 8.16 0.06 4.58
N MET A 175 8.01 1.39 4.55
CA MET A 175 8.20 2.17 3.32
C MET A 175 9.53 2.92 3.31
N PRO A 176 10.11 3.18 2.12
CA PRO A 176 11.41 3.82 1.98
C PRO A 176 11.48 5.16 2.69
N PHE A 177 12.66 5.51 3.20
CA PHE A 177 12.95 6.82 3.83
C PHE A 177 12.04 7.17 5.01
N GLY A 178 11.53 6.16 5.72
CA GLY A 178 10.63 6.36 6.85
C GLY A 178 9.31 7.01 6.45
N ASN A 179 8.83 6.73 5.25
CA ASN A 179 7.55 7.24 4.79
C ASN A 179 6.39 6.50 5.50
N PRO A 180 5.30 7.19 5.83
CA PRO A 180 4.15 6.53 6.45
C PRO A 180 3.51 5.50 5.53
N LEU A 181 3.11 4.36 6.08
CA LEU A 181 2.24 3.38 5.48
C LEU A 181 0.97 3.26 6.31
N ILE A 182 -0.17 3.41 5.66
CA ILE A 182 -1.48 3.16 6.24
C ILE A 182 -2.00 1.85 5.67
N SER A 183 -2.27 0.87 6.53
CA SER A 183 -2.80 -0.43 6.11
C SER A 183 -4.26 -0.52 6.52
N ILE A 184 -5.13 -0.78 5.56
CA ILE A 184 -6.55 -1.06 5.76
C ILE A 184 -6.81 -2.52 5.38
N ASP A 185 -7.51 -3.27 6.22
CA ASP A 185 -7.84 -4.65 5.90
C ASP A 185 -9.25 -5.03 6.39
N THR A 186 -10.00 -5.64 5.49
CA THR A 186 -11.41 -6.06 5.67
C THR A 186 -11.59 -7.57 5.66
N ARG A 187 -10.49 -8.32 5.50
CA ARG A 187 -10.49 -9.78 5.36
C ARG A 187 -10.46 -10.43 6.74
N THR A 188 -11.01 -11.63 6.82
CA THR A 188 -10.91 -12.48 8.01
C THR A 188 -9.47 -12.90 8.24
N LYS A 189 -8.95 -12.66 9.45
CA LYS A 189 -7.65 -13.14 9.88
C LYS A 189 -7.76 -14.60 10.28
N LYS A 190 -7.01 -15.46 9.59
CA LYS A 190 -7.01 -16.92 9.81
C LYS A 190 -5.72 -17.41 10.46
N VAL A 191 -4.65 -16.63 10.34
CA VAL A 191 -3.33 -16.97 10.84
C VAL A 191 -3.10 -16.20 12.13
N THR A 192 -2.90 -16.93 13.22
CA THR A 192 -2.47 -16.38 14.51
C THR A 192 -1.01 -15.94 14.45
N LYS A 193 -0.58 -15.12 15.40
CA LYS A 193 0.82 -14.67 15.52
C LYS A 193 1.77 -15.85 15.67
N GLU A 194 1.41 -16.83 16.50
CA GLU A 194 2.19 -18.04 16.76
C GLU A 194 2.31 -18.92 15.51
N GLU A 195 1.21 -19.07 14.75
CA GLU A 195 1.23 -19.76 13.46
C GLU A 195 2.08 -19.01 12.43
N ALA A 196 2.04 -17.67 12.41
CA ALA A 196 2.87 -16.88 11.52
C ALA A 196 4.37 -17.10 11.76
N VAL A 197 4.81 -17.09 13.02
CA VAL A 197 6.20 -17.41 13.39
C VAL A 197 6.58 -18.80 12.89
N LYS A 198 5.73 -19.81 13.14
CA LYS A 198 5.97 -21.18 12.67
C LYS A 198 6.05 -21.28 11.14
N LEU A 199 5.12 -20.65 10.42
CA LEU A 199 5.10 -20.64 8.95
C LEU A 199 6.37 -20.01 8.39
N ALA A 200 6.83 -18.91 8.98
CA ALA A 200 8.08 -18.25 8.61
C ALA A 200 9.30 -19.13 8.88
N SER A 201 9.43 -19.70 10.08
CA SER A 201 10.53 -20.61 10.40
C SER A 201 10.59 -21.81 9.45
N ASP A 202 9.46 -22.49 9.22
CA ASP A 202 9.38 -23.64 8.31
C ASP A 202 9.72 -23.25 6.85
N ALA A 203 9.28 -22.08 6.40
CA ALA A 203 9.60 -21.57 5.07
C ALA A 203 11.08 -21.22 4.93
N MET A 204 11.67 -20.58 5.94
CA MET A 204 13.07 -20.17 5.93
C MET A 204 14.02 -21.37 6.00
N GLU A 205 13.67 -22.43 6.73
CA GLU A 205 14.41 -23.69 6.70
C GLU A 205 14.47 -24.31 5.31
N ARG A 206 13.34 -24.29 4.58
CA ARG A 206 13.29 -24.77 3.20
C ARG A 206 14.11 -23.87 2.27
N ALA A 207 13.95 -22.55 2.40
CA ALA A 207 14.70 -21.56 1.62
C ALA A 207 16.22 -21.71 1.83
N TYR A 208 16.68 -21.91 3.07
CA TYR A 208 18.09 -22.13 3.38
C TYR A 208 18.64 -23.41 2.73
N LYS A 209 17.91 -24.53 2.80
CA LYS A 209 18.29 -25.77 2.11
C LYS A 209 18.36 -25.61 0.59
N THR A 210 17.52 -24.76 0.01
CA THR A 210 17.59 -24.42 -1.41
C THR A 210 18.82 -23.56 -1.68
N PHE A 211 19.04 -22.50 -0.91
CA PHE A 211 20.17 -21.58 -1.05
C PHE A 211 21.53 -22.28 -0.94
N LEU A 212 21.66 -23.29 -0.06
CA LEU A 212 22.88 -24.10 0.08
C LEU A 212 23.30 -24.82 -1.22
N LYS A 213 22.42 -24.95 -2.21
CA LYS A 213 22.73 -25.54 -3.52
C LYS A 213 23.25 -24.51 -4.53
N ASN A 214 23.36 -23.24 -4.13
CA ASN A 214 23.75 -22.15 -5.02
C ASN A 214 25.28 -22.08 -5.17
N ASN A 215 25.81 -22.61 -6.26
CA ASN A 215 27.25 -22.64 -6.52
C ASN A 215 27.90 -21.25 -6.70
N ARG A 216 27.11 -20.17 -6.83
CA ARG A 216 27.64 -18.81 -6.98
C ARG A 216 27.93 -18.14 -5.64
N TYR A 217 27.04 -18.33 -4.66
CA TYR A 217 27.13 -17.68 -3.36
C TYR A 217 27.53 -18.64 -2.23
N VAL A 218 27.52 -19.94 -2.52
CA VAL A 218 27.95 -21.04 -1.64
C VAL A 218 29.17 -21.70 -2.28
N ASP A 219 30.31 -21.00 -2.22
CA ASP A 219 31.57 -21.42 -2.84
C ASP A 219 32.60 -21.97 -1.84
N GLY A 220 32.27 -21.93 -0.55
CA GLY A 220 33.14 -22.40 0.55
C GLY A 220 34.22 -21.41 0.96
N SER A 221 34.27 -20.21 0.38
CA SER A 221 35.13 -19.12 0.85
C SER A 221 34.75 -18.68 2.27
N ASP A 222 35.69 -18.05 2.98
CA ASP A 222 35.42 -17.50 4.32
C ASP A 222 34.25 -16.51 4.30
N THR A 223 34.17 -15.66 3.28
CA THR A 223 33.06 -14.72 3.07
C THR A 223 31.73 -15.45 2.92
N SER A 224 31.66 -16.49 2.08
CA SER A 224 30.46 -17.30 1.90
C SER A 224 30.03 -17.96 3.21
N ASN A 225 30.98 -18.53 3.96
CA ASN A 225 30.71 -19.18 5.23
C ASN A 225 30.19 -18.20 6.30
N ILE A 226 30.70 -16.96 6.34
CA ILE A 226 30.20 -15.90 7.22
C ILE A 226 28.73 -15.58 6.89
N VAL A 227 28.42 -15.33 5.61
CA VAL A 227 27.05 -15.03 5.17
C VAL A 227 26.09 -16.18 5.50
N LEU A 228 26.51 -17.43 5.27
CA LEU A 228 25.71 -18.61 5.60
C LEU A 228 25.42 -18.74 7.09
N ASN A 229 26.39 -18.40 7.95
CA ASN A 229 26.21 -18.39 9.40
C ASN A 229 25.27 -17.27 9.83
N GLU A 230 25.39 -16.07 9.25
CA GLU A 230 24.47 -14.95 9.54
C GLU A 230 23.03 -15.27 9.16
N ILE A 231 22.80 -15.85 7.97
CA ILE A 231 21.47 -16.30 7.56
C ILE A 231 20.96 -17.34 8.54
N ARG A 232 21.77 -18.36 8.86
CA ARG A 232 21.38 -19.42 9.80
C ARG A 232 20.95 -18.86 11.15
N GLN A 233 21.77 -18.00 11.75
CA GLN A 233 21.47 -17.38 13.03
C GLN A 233 20.14 -16.59 12.96
N LYS A 234 19.95 -15.78 11.91
CA LYS A 234 18.70 -15.02 11.73
C LYS A 234 17.47 -15.90 11.52
N ILE A 235 17.61 -17.12 11.01
CA ILE A 235 16.49 -18.08 10.93
C ILE A 235 16.19 -18.68 12.30
N ASP A 236 17.24 -19.01 13.09
CA ASP A 236 17.08 -19.53 14.45
C ASP A 236 16.43 -18.51 15.38
N ASP A 237 16.67 -17.21 15.15
CA ASP A 237 16.16 -16.08 15.92
C ASP A 237 14.87 -15.47 15.34
N ILE A 238 14.12 -16.17 14.46
CA ILE A 238 12.84 -15.66 13.94
C ILE A 238 11.85 -15.46 15.08
N GLU A 239 11.38 -14.23 15.22
CA GLU A 239 10.42 -13.84 16.25
C GLU A 239 9.49 -12.72 15.76
N TYR A 240 8.38 -12.55 16.48
CA TYR A 240 7.46 -11.44 16.25
C TYR A 240 8.13 -10.08 16.52
N LYS A 241 7.94 -9.13 15.59
CA LYS A 241 8.42 -7.74 15.71
C LYS A 241 7.26 -6.76 15.93
N ASP A 242 6.30 -6.76 15.02
CA ASP A 242 5.22 -5.77 14.94
C ASP A 242 4.06 -6.30 14.07
N GLU A 243 3.02 -5.50 13.83
CA GLU A 243 1.92 -5.85 12.95
C GLU A 243 1.36 -4.69 12.13
N LEU A 244 0.84 -5.02 10.96
CA LEU A 244 -0.09 -4.20 10.19
C LEU A 244 -1.50 -4.79 10.26
N ALA A 245 -2.51 -4.02 9.82
CA ALA A 245 -3.88 -4.50 9.71
C ALA A 245 -3.96 -5.85 8.95
N GLY A 246 -3.15 -6.03 7.90
CA GLY A 246 -3.13 -7.26 7.09
C GLY A 246 -1.90 -8.16 7.24
N TYR A 247 -0.88 -7.79 8.02
CA TYR A 247 0.36 -8.57 8.17
C TYR A 247 0.81 -8.74 9.62
N TRP A 248 1.35 -9.91 9.94
CA TRP A 248 2.31 -10.05 11.04
C TRP A 248 3.70 -9.70 10.51
N ILE A 249 4.47 -8.89 11.23
CA ILE A 249 5.84 -8.52 10.88
C ILE A 249 6.79 -9.26 11.82
N LEU A 250 7.73 -10.01 11.24
CA LEU A 250 8.68 -10.84 11.96
C LEU A 250 10.12 -10.42 11.65
N LYS A 251 11.00 -10.59 12.61
CA LYS A 251 12.45 -10.59 12.37
C LYS A 251 12.83 -11.90 11.68
N GLY A 252 13.89 -11.85 10.87
CA GLY A 252 14.43 -13.00 10.16
C GLY A 252 15.63 -12.60 9.31
N PRO A 253 16.04 -13.44 8.33
CA PRO A 253 17.07 -13.07 7.36
C PRO A 253 16.79 -11.70 6.74
N TYR A 254 15.57 -11.54 6.24
CA TYR A 254 14.94 -10.24 5.98
C TYR A 254 13.83 -10.01 6.99
N GLU A 255 13.30 -8.80 7.04
CA GLU A 255 12.00 -8.60 7.68
C GLU A 255 10.94 -9.37 6.89
N ILE A 256 10.16 -10.19 7.59
CA ILE A 256 9.20 -11.11 6.99
C ILE A 256 7.79 -10.61 7.29
N LEU A 257 7.00 -10.40 6.25
CA LEU A 257 5.58 -10.06 6.35
C LEU A 257 4.77 -11.32 6.08
N VAL A 258 3.99 -11.76 7.07
CA VAL A 258 3.10 -12.92 6.94
C VAL A 258 1.66 -12.45 6.84
N ASP A 259 0.99 -12.73 5.72
CA ASP A 259 -0.40 -12.32 5.49
C ASP A 259 -1.31 -12.98 6.53
N LYS A 260 -2.02 -12.16 7.32
CA LYS A 260 -2.90 -12.63 8.39
C LYS A 260 -4.08 -13.48 7.88
N SER A 261 -4.43 -13.35 6.62
CA SER A 261 -5.58 -14.02 5.98
C SER A 261 -5.17 -15.32 5.28
N THR A 262 -3.98 -15.37 4.68
CA THR A 262 -3.54 -16.50 3.84
C THR A 262 -2.32 -17.25 4.38
N GLY A 263 -1.48 -16.61 5.18
CA GLY A 263 -0.18 -17.14 5.60
C GLY A 263 0.92 -16.99 4.55
N ASP A 264 0.64 -16.30 3.43
CA ASP A 264 1.64 -16.00 2.42
C ASP A 264 2.75 -15.11 2.99
N LEU A 265 3.98 -15.34 2.54
CA LEU A 265 5.16 -14.66 3.06
C LEU A 265 5.74 -13.71 2.03
N LEU A 266 6.07 -12.51 2.47
CA LEU A 266 6.85 -11.53 1.73
C LEU A 266 8.12 -11.18 2.50
N PHE A 267 9.18 -10.85 1.77
CA PHE A 267 10.35 -10.20 2.34
C PHE A 267 10.29 -8.70 2.10
N LYS A 268 10.66 -7.93 3.12
CA LYS A 268 11.10 -6.54 3.00
C LYS A 268 12.62 -6.51 3.04
N TYR A 269 13.22 -6.12 1.91
CA TYR A 269 14.67 -5.99 1.74
C TYR A 269 15.08 -4.52 1.58
N GLY A 270 16.38 -4.23 1.71
CA GLY A 270 16.92 -2.88 1.75
C GLY A 270 16.80 -2.25 3.14
N THR A 271 17.73 -1.35 3.46
CA THR A 271 17.73 -0.62 4.73
C THR A 271 16.83 0.61 4.61
N ASN A 272 16.18 1.00 5.72
CA ASN A 272 15.43 2.26 5.86
C ASN A 272 16.39 3.47 5.88
N GLY A 273 17.26 3.57 4.87
CA GLY A 273 18.42 4.44 4.83
C GLY A 273 18.08 5.88 4.46
N ASN A 274 18.86 6.81 5.01
CA ASN A 274 18.91 8.22 4.59
C ASN A 274 19.68 8.34 3.25
N GLY A 275 19.18 7.73 2.18
CA GLY A 275 19.48 8.03 0.77
C GLY A 275 20.90 8.52 0.40
N GLY A 276 21.94 7.89 0.92
CA GLY A 276 23.33 8.30 0.69
C GLY A 276 23.99 7.49 -0.43
N SER A 277 23.88 7.98 -1.67
CA SER A 277 24.71 7.66 -2.85
C SER A 277 24.99 6.19 -3.24
N GLY A 278 24.64 5.84 -4.49
CA GLY A 278 25.01 4.59 -5.19
C GLY A 278 24.10 3.37 -4.92
N SER A 279 23.51 2.80 -5.97
CA SER A 279 22.78 1.51 -6.01
C SER A 279 21.78 1.22 -4.87
N TYR A 280 21.04 2.24 -4.40
CA TYR A 280 19.94 2.01 -3.46
C TYR A 280 18.82 1.19 -4.12
N ALA A 281 18.55 0.03 -3.54
CA ALA A 281 17.43 -0.84 -3.89
C ALA A 281 16.76 -1.33 -2.61
N GLU A 282 15.48 -0.99 -2.47
CA GLU A 282 14.62 -1.41 -1.37
C GLU A 282 13.31 -1.91 -1.96
N GLY A 283 12.68 -2.89 -1.32
CA GLY A 283 11.39 -3.35 -1.82
C GLY A 283 10.74 -4.42 -0.96
N ILE A 284 9.55 -4.79 -1.40
CA ILE A 284 8.83 -5.95 -0.90
C ILE A 284 8.69 -6.94 -2.06
N CYS A 285 9.08 -8.19 -1.83
CA CYS A 285 8.92 -9.28 -2.80
C CYS A 285 8.30 -10.52 -2.16
N SER A 286 7.67 -11.37 -2.98
CA SER A 286 7.14 -12.64 -2.50
C SER A 286 8.25 -13.64 -2.21
N VAL A 287 8.13 -14.39 -1.10
CA VAL A 287 9.09 -15.43 -0.76
C VAL A 287 8.89 -16.64 -1.67
N ASN A 288 9.92 -16.97 -2.45
CA ASN A 288 9.98 -18.23 -3.19
C ASN A 288 11.04 -19.15 -2.57
N VAL A 289 10.60 -20.11 -1.75
CA VAL A 289 11.50 -21.04 -1.04
C VAL A 289 12.28 -21.99 -1.96
N ASN A 290 11.91 -22.06 -3.25
CA ASN A 290 12.58 -22.87 -4.26
C ASN A 290 13.53 -22.06 -5.14
N ASP A 291 13.65 -20.75 -4.89
CA ASP A 291 14.62 -19.90 -5.58
C ASP A 291 16.03 -20.10 -5.01
N LEU A 292 16.99 -20.37 -5.88
CA LEU A 292 18.41 -20.48 -5.48
C LEU A 292 18.94 -19.12 -5.00
N ASP A 293 18.36 -18.01 -5.46
CA ASP A 293 18.78 -16.65 -5.13
C ASP A 293 17.89 -16.01 -4.04
N VAL A 294 17.13 -16.82 -3.28
CA VAL A 294 16.16 -16.35 -2.26
C VAL A 294 16.73 -15.39 -1.20
N PHE A 295 18.03 -15.50 -0.91
CA PHE A 295 18.75 -14.60 0.02
C PHE A 295 19.74 -13.64 -0.66
N VAL A 296 19.53 -13.34 -1.94
CA VAL A 296 20.44 -12.46 -2.71
C VAL A 296 19.91 -11.02 -2.82
N ALA A 297 18.62 -10.79 -2.53
CA ALA A 297 18.02 -9.47 -2.59
C ALA A 297 18.69 -8.48 -1.61
N GLY A 298 18.94 -7.24 -2.06
CA GLY A 298 19.38 -6.15 -1.19
C GLY A 298 20.74 -6.35 -0.49
N TYR A 299 21.67 -7.09 -1.10
CA TYR A 299 23.06 -7.27 -0.65
C TYR A 299 23.29 -8.17 0.59
N PHE A 300 22.55 -9.27 0.75
CA PHE A 300 23.01 -10.32 1.69
C PHE A 300 24.25 -11.08 1.16
N ALA A 301 24.54 -10.99 -0.15
CA ALA A 301 25.57 -11.78 -0.81
C ALA A 301 26.34 -11.03 -1.93
N GLY A 302 26.57 -9.72 -1.77
CA GLY A 302 27.31 -8.89 -2.73
C GLY A 302 28.18 -7.84 -2.06
#